data_AF-X0Z621-F1
#
_entry.id   AF-X0Z621-F1
#
_cell.length_a   1.000
_cell.length_b   1.000
_cell.length_c   1.000
_cell.angle_alpha   90.00
_cell.angle_beta   90.00
_cell.angle_gamma   90.00
#
_symmetry.space_group_name_H-M   'P 1'
#
loop_
_entity.id
_entity.type
_entity.pdbx_description
1 polymer ?
#
loop_
_entity_poly.entity_id
_entity_poly.type
_entity_poly.pdbx_seq_one_letter_code
_entity_poly.pdbx_strand_id
1 'polypeptide(L)'
;TGVVPGDILVTEGCRGDGGYLLDKDEHRFMLDYELEKKELASRDVVSRRMVHHTRQGHAVESPYGPHLWLDIRHLGQEHIETYLRDVAEICRDFLGVDPVHELVPVRPTQHYSMGGVRTDIGGHAYGLAGLYAAGETACWDLHGFNRLGGNSVAETVVMGMVVGRGIAQDLAGSDSSFSDAAADSARLQVEQRLSALASYGLEYVY
;
A
#
# COMPACT_ATOMS: atom_id res chain seq x y z
N THR A 1 -10.59 -1.30 -1.96
CA THR A 1 -11.67 -0.38 -1.57
C THR A 1 -11.03 0.76 -0.82
N GLY A 2 -10.53 1.76 -1.53
CA GLY A 2 -10.04 2.99 -0.90
C GLY A 2 -11.20 3.96 -0.75
N VAL A 3 -11.31 4.61 0.41
CA VAL A 3 -12.36 5.59 0.67
C VAL A 3 -12.11 6.88 -0.09
N VAL A 4 -13.16 7.52 -0.60
CA VAL A 4 -13.04 8.81 -1.29
C VAL A 4 -13.34 9.94 -0.31
N PRO A 5 -12.54 11.03 -0.28
CA PRO A 5 -11.43 11.37 -1.18
C PRO A 5 -10.03 10.93 -0.73
N GLY A 6 -9.86 10.50 0.53
CA GLY A 6 -8.54 10.31 1.13
C GLY A 6 -7.75 9.08 0.66
N ASP A 7 -8.38 8.20 -0.12
CA ASP A 7 -7.85 6.90 -0.57
C ASP A 7 -7.38 5.96 0.57
N ILE A 8 -7.75 6.27 1.81
CA ILE A 8 -7.51 5.43 3.00
C ILE A 8 -8.18 4.08 2.79
N LEU A 9 -7.46 3.00 3.11
CA LEU A 9 -7.96 1.66 2.91
C LEU A 9 -9.11 1.37 3.88
N VAL A 10 -10.25 0.92 3.35
CA VAL A 10 -11.21 0.13 4.13
C VAL A 10 -10.95 -1.35 3.90
N THR A 11 -10.82 -2.08 5.01
CA THR A 11 -10.39 -3.48 5.03
C THR A 11 -11.23 -4.37 4.12
N GLU A 12 -10.60 -5.39 3.52
CA GLU A 12 -11.33 -6.42 2.79
C GLU A 12 -12.32 -7.18 3.68
N GLY A 13 -12.09 -7.19 5.01
CA GLY A 13 -13.02 -7.73 6.00
C GLY A 13 -14.44 -7.19 5.84
N CYS A 14 -14.63 -5.94 5.40
CA CYS A 14 -15.98 -5.41 5.13
C CYS A 14 -16.75 -6.26 4.12
N ARG A 15 -16.13 -6.67 3.02
CA ARG A 15 -16.75 -7.55 2.01
C ARG A 15 -16.80 -9.00 2.50
N GLY A 16 -15.74 -9.45 3.17
CA GLY A 16 -15.66 -10.79 3.76
C GLY A 16 -16.80 -11.10 4.73
N ASP A 17 -17.20 -10.09 5.51
CA ASP A 17 -18.28 -10.18 6.50
C ASP A 17 -19.66 -9.98 5.89
N GLY A 18 -19.75 -9.62 4.60
CA GLY A 18 -21.01 -9.51 3.87
C GLY A 18 -21.26 -8.18 3.17
N GLY A 19 -20.38 -7.19 3.28
CA GLY A 19 -20.54 -5.86 2.68
C GLY A 19 -20.81 -5.88 1.17
N TYR A 20 -21.75 -5.05 0.72
CA TYR A 20 -22.17 -4.97 -0.67
C TYR A 20 -21.47 -3.83 -1.41
N LEU A 21 -21.22 -4.02 -2.69
CA LEU A 21 -20.82 -2.94 -3.60
C LEU A 21 -22.05 -2.47 -4.37
N LEU A 22 -22.38 -1.18 -4.23
CA LEU A 22 -23.53 -0.58 -4.89
C LEU A 22 -23.09 0.53 -5.87
N ASP A 23 -23.93 0.76 -6.86
CA ASP A 23 -23.77 1.83 -7.83
C ASP A 23 -24.53 3.10 -7.42
N LYS A 24 -24.60 4.10 -8.30
CA LYS A 24 -25.30 5.37 -8.03
C LYS A 24 -26.81 5.23 -7.78
N ASP A 25 -27.41 4.15 -8.27
CA ASP A 25 -28.83 3.84 -8.14
C ASP A 25 -29.06 2.86 -6.96
N GLU A 26 -28.04 2.67 -6.10
CA GLU A 26 -27.98 1.72 -5.00
C GLU A 26 -28.18 0.25 -5.44
N HIS A 27 -27.90 -0.06 -6.70
CA HIS A 27 -27.99 -1.41 -7.25
C HIS A 27 -26.75 -2.23 -6.91
N ARG A 28 -26.96 -3.45 -6.41
CA ARG A 28 -25.91 -4.41 -6.05
C ARG A 28 -25.33 -5.09 -7.30
N PHE A 29 -24.50 -4.35 -8.02
CA PHE A 29 -24.02 -4.71 -9.36
C PHE A 29 -23.10 -5.93 -9.42
N MET A 30 -22.45 -6.34 -8.31
CA MET A 30 -21.56 -7.51 -8.34
C MET A 30 -22.29 -8.81 -8.70
N LEU A 31 -23.60 -8.87 -8.46
CA LEU A 31 -24.46 -9.99 -8.88
C LEU A 31 -24.56 -10.14 -10.40
N ASP A 32 -24.42 -9.04 -11.15
CA ASP A 32 -24.52 -9.03 -12.61
C ASP A 32 -23.25 -9.56 -13.28
N TYR A 33 -22.12 -9.48 -12.59
CA TYR A 33 -20.81 -9.84 -13.14
C TYR A 33 -20.24 -11.14 -12.60
N GLU A 34 -20.45 -11.45 -11.32
CA GLU A 34 -19.84 -12.58 -10.63
C GLU A 34 -20.91 -13.34 -9.82
N LEU A 35 -21.79 -14.08 -10.49
CA LEU A 35 -22.97 -14.70 -9.86
C LEU A 35 -22.65 -15.62 -8.66
N GLU A 36 -21.58 -16.40 -8.76
CA GLU A 36 -21.17 -17.34 -7.72
C GLU A 36 -20.49 -16.65 -6.54
N LYS A 37 -19.44 -15.86 -6.82
CA LYS A 37 -18.55 -15.31 -5.78
C LYS A 37 -18.95 -13.90 -5.33
N LYS A 38 -19.62 -13.13 -6.18
CA LYS A 38 -20.11 -11.78 -5.86
C LYS A 38 -18.95 -10.92 -5.33
N GLU A 39 -19.13 -10.23 -4.21
CA GLU A 39 -18.12 -9.40 -3.54
C GLU A 39 -16.94 -10.20 -2.96
N LEU A 40 -17.06 -11.53 -2.87
CA LEU A 40 -16.01 -12.47 -2.46
C LEU A 40 -15.15 -12.98 -3.64
N ALA A 41 -15.36 -12.46 -4.84
CA ALA A 41 -14.43 -12.70 -5.95
C ALA A 41 -13.03 -12.16 -5.62
N SER A 42 -12.01 -12.55 -6.40
CA SER A 42 -10.64 -12.09 -6.17
C SER A 42 -10.54 -10.56 -6.27
N ARG A 43 -9.58 -9.96 -5.56
CA ARG A 43 -9.38 -8.50 -5.55
C ARG A 43 -9.21 -7.90 -6.95
N ASP A 44 -8.49 -8.59 -7.83
CA ASP A 44 -8.36 -8.20 -9.24
C ASP A 44 -9.73 -8.16 -9.94
N VAL A 45 -10.52 -9.23 -9.81
CA VAL A 45 -11.83 -9.33 -10.42
C VAL A 45 -12.75 -8.23 -9.91
N VAL A 46 -12.88 -8.06 -8.60
CA VAL A 46 -13.72 -7.02 -7.99
C VAL A 46 -13.29 -5.63 -8.48
N SER A 47 -11.99 -5.32 -8.46
CA SER A 47 -11.48 -4.01 -8.90
C SER A 47 -11.77 -3.77 -10.38
N ARG A 48 -11.61 -4.78 -11.24
CA ARG A 48 -11.94 -4.70 -12.66
C ARG A 48 -13.44 -4.51 -12.91
N ARG A 49 -14.30 -5.20 -12.15
CA ARG A 49 -15.77 -5.03 -12.23
C ARG A 49 -16.19 -3.63 -11.80
N MET A 50 -15.64 -3.11 -10.70
CA MET A 50 -15.87 -1.73 -10.26
C MET A 50 -15.52 -0.72 -11.36
N VAL A 51 -14.31 -0.79 -11.92
CA VAL A 51 -13.89 0.14 -12.99
C VAL A 51 -14.75 -0.01 -14.25
N HIS A 52 -15.07 -1.25 -14.63
CA HIS A 52 -15.94 -1.51 -15.79
C HIS A 52 -17.32 -0.89 -15.61
N HIS A 53 -17.93 -1.09 -14.44
CA HIS A 53 -19.25 -0.57 -14.10
C HIS A 53 -19.26 0.97 -14.03
N THR A 54 -18.21 1.56 -13.46
CA THR A 54 -17.99 3.03 -13.51
C THR A 54 -17.92 3.54 -14.94
N ARG A 55 -17.18 2.87 -15.85
CA ARG A 55 -17.07 3.26 -17.26
C ARG A 55 -18.37 3.13 -18.05
N GLN A 56 -19.31 2.33 -17.57
CA GLN A 56 -20.66 2.23 -18.13
C GLN A 56 -21.60 3.36 -17.66
N GLY A 57 -21.12 4.27 -16.80
CA GLY A 57 -21.88 5.45 -16.35
C GLY A 57 -22.74 5.20 -15.11
N HIS A 58 -22.47 4.13 -14.37
CA HIS A 58 -23.18 3.77 -13.14
C HIS A 58 -22.52 4.31 -11.86
N ALA A 59 -21.41 5.04 -11.98
CA ALA A 59 -20.75 5.64 -10.82
C ALA A 59 -21.47 6.89 -10.30
N VAL A 60 -21.23 7.18 -9.03
CA VAL A 60 -21.62 8.42 -8.38
C VAL A 60 -20.57 9.48 -8.73
N GLU A 61 -21.02 10.59 -9.30
CA GLU A 61 -20.16 11.73 -9.60
C GLU A 61 -19.86 12.53 -8.32
N SER A 62 -18.61 12.94 -8.15
CA SER A 62 -18.18 13.77 -7.03
C SER A 62 -17.09 14.76 -7.44
N PRO A 63 -16.84 15.83 -6.67
CA PRO A 63 -15.72 16.75 -6.92
C PRO A 63 -14.34 16.07 -6.97
N TYR A 64 -14.21 14.86 -6.44
CA TYR A 64 -12.98 14.09 -6.36
C TYR A 64 -12.89 12.96 -7.42
N GLY A 65 -13.84 12.96 -8.36
CA GLY A 65 -14.00 11.95 -9.40
C GLY A 65 -15.08 10.92 -9.07
N PRO A 66 -15.37 10.01 -10.02
CA PRO A 66 -16.42 9.01 -9.88
C PRO A 66 -16.05 7.96 -8.82
N HIS A 67 -17.05 7.50 -8.07
CA HIS A 67 -16.91 6.44 -7.07
C HIS A 67 -18.14 5.53 -7.05
N LEU A 68 -18.08 4.49 -6.21
CA LEU A 68 -19.16 3.54 -5.94
C LEU A 68 -19.39 3.50 -4.43
N TRP A 69 -20.46 2.84 -3.99
CA TRP A 69 -20.74 2.70 -2.57
C TRP A 69 -20.30 1.34 -2.03
N LEU A 70 -19.85 1.33 -0.79
CA LEU A 70 -19.76 0.17 0.07
C LEU A 70 -20.88 0.25 1.12
N ASP A 71 -21.73 -0.78 1.16
CA ASP A 71 -22.81 -0.89 2.14
C ASP A 71 -22.52 -2.01 3.14
N ILE A 72 -22.28 -1.63 4.40
CA ILE A 72 -22.15 -2.56 5.53
C ILE A 72 -23.27 -2.40 6.56
N ARG A 73 -24.25 -1.52 6.32
CA ARG A 73 -25.31 -1.18 7.29
C ARG A 73 -26.10 -2.42 7.72
N HIS A 74 -26.32 -3.35 6.80
CA HIS A 74 -27.05 -4.59 7.03
C HIS A 74 -26.36 -5.57 8.00
N LEU A 75 -25.06 -5.39 8.28
CA LEU A 75 -24.34 -6.19 9.29
C LEU A 75 -24.78 -5.82 10.72
N GLY A 76 -25.39 -4.65 10.89
CA GLY A 76 -25.88 -4.15 12.17
C GLY A 76 -24.81 -3.47 13.02
N GLN A 77 -25.24 -2.56 13.89
CA GLN A 77 -24.35 -1.74 14.71
C GLN A 77 -23.41 -2.57 15.58
N GLU A 78 -23.92 -3.62 16.24
CA GLU A 78 -23.11 -4.48 17.12
C GLU A 78 -21.93 -5.11 16.37
N HIS A 79 -22.17 -5.62 15.16
CA HIS A 79 -21.11 -6.22 14.34
C HIS A 79 -20.10 -5.17 13.91
N ILE A 80 -20.59 -4.02 13.43
CA ILE A 80 -19.75 -2.93 12.92
C ILE A 80 -18.87 -2.35 14.04
N GLU A 81 -19.42 -2.09 15.23
CA GLU A 81 -18.69 -1.47 16.34
C GLU A 81 -17.83 -2.46 17.14
N THR A 82 -17.92 -3.75 16.85
CA THR A 82 -17.10 -4.80 17.47
C THR A 82 -16.02 -5.31 16.52
N TYR A 83 -16.41 -5.83 15.35
CA TYR A 83 -15.51 -6.49 14.42
C TYR A 83 -14.93 -5.56 13.35
N LEU A 84 -15.67 -4.50 13.00
CA LEU A 84 -15.26 -3.50 11.99
C LEU A 84 -15.02 -2.11 12.61
N ARG A 85 -14.70 -2.06 13.92
CA ARG A 85 -14.58 -0.80 14.67
C ARG A 85 -13.61 0.18 14.02
N ASP A 86 -12.45 -0.31 13.59
CA ASP A 86 -11.41 0.48 12.94
C ASP A 86 -11.94 1.14 11.65
N VAL A 87 -12.75 0.41 10.88
CA VAL A 87 -13.41 0.98 9.68
C VAL A 87 -14.45 2.03 10.06
N ALA A 88 -15.22 1.79 11.13
CA ALA A 88 -16.20 2.77 11.62
C ALA A 88 -15.54 4.08 12.07
N GLU A 89 -14.42 3.99 12.79
CA GLU A 89 -13.61 5.13 13.19
C GLU A 89 -13.04 5.86 11.97
N ILE A 90 -12.46 5.15 10.99
CA ILE A 90 -11.96 5.75 9.74
C ILE A 90 -13.08 6.53 9.02
N CYS A 91 -14.27 5.95 8.89
CA CYS A 91 -15.39 6.59 8.20
C CYS A 91 -15.86 7.85 8.93
N ARG A 92 -16.01 7.77 10.27
CA ARG A 92 -16.49 8.92 11.06
C ARG A 92 -15.46 10.04 11.11
N ASP A 93 -14.19 9.71 11.34
CA ASP A 93 -13.14 10.71 11.58
C ASP A 93 -12.66 11.39 10.30
N PHE A 94 -12.55 10.64 9.19
CA PHE A 94 -11.99 11.18 7.94
C PHE A 94 -13.05 11.54 6.89
N LEU A 95 -14.23 10.91 6.91
CA LEU A 95 -15.29 11.18 5.95
C LEU A 95 -16.48 11.92 6.57
N GLY A 96 -16.63 11.88 7.90
CA GLY A 96 -17.85 12.35 8.56
C GLY A 96 -19.07 11.48 8.25
N VAL A 97 -18.85 10.21 7.92
CA VAL A 97 -19.88 9.22 7.55
C VAL A 97 -19.97 8.17 8.64
N ASP A 98 -21.17 7.89 9.14
CA ASP A 98 -21.39 6.77 10.06
C ASP A 98 -21.82 5.51 9.30
N PRO A 99 -20.93 4.51 9.13
CA PRO A 99 -21.22 3.36 8.25
C PRO A 99 -22.27 2.40 8.82
N VAL A 100 -22.72 2.62 10.06
CA VAL A 100 -23.89 1.96 10.63
C VAL A 100 -25.19 2.42 9.93
N HIS A 101 -25.22 3.66 9.45
CA HIS A 101 -26.43 4.30 8.92
C HIS A 101 -26.29 4.75 7.46
N GLU A 102 -25.06 4.99 7.01
CA GLU A 102 -24.74 5.64 5.75
C GLU A 102 -23.87 4.75 4.85
N LEU A 103 -23.87 5.06 3.55
CA LEU A 103 -23.04 4.38 2.55
C LEU A 103 -21.63 4.97 2.53
N VAL A 104 -20.62 4.11 2.39
CA VAL A 104 -19.21 4.54 2.36
C VAL A 104 -18.75 4.72 0.91
N PRO A 105 -18.28 5.91 0.50
CA PRO A 105 -17.82 6.15 -0.86
C PRO A 105 -16.46 5.47 -1.08
N VAL A 106 -16.38 4.57 -2.06
CA VAL A 106 -15.17 3.78 -2.34
C VAL A 106 -14.81 3.74 -3.82
N ARG A 107 -13.52 3.59 -4.11
CA ARG A 107 -13.00 3.28 -5.44
C ARG A 107 -11.83 2.30 -5.38
N PRO A 108 -11.46 1.64 -6.49
CA PRO A 108 -10.18 0.95 -6.58
C PRO A 108 -9.02 1.95 -6.52
N THR A 109 -8.02 1.65 -5.70
CA THR A 109 -6.83 2.48 -5.48
C THR A 109 -5.57 1.62 -5.57
N GLN A 110 -4.42 2.22 -5.88
CA GLN A 110 -3.15 1.51 -5.80
C GLN A 110 -2.92 1.09 -4.34
N HIS A 111 -2.39 -0.11 -4.13
CA HIS A 111 -2.27 -0.68 -2.79
C HIS A 111 -0.96 -1.41 -2.54
N TYR A 112 -0.46 -2.18 -3.50
CA TYR A 112 0.76 -2.97 -3.35
C TYR A 112 1.56 -3.00 -4.66
N SER A 113 2.88 -3.03 -4.55
CA SER A 113 3.80 -3.11 -5.69
C SER A 113 4.43 -4.49 -5.76
N MET A 114 3.99 -5.32 -6.72
CA MET A 114 4.59 -6.64 -6.94
C MET A 114 5.97 -6.57 -7.63
N GLY A 115 6.17 -5.53 -8.45
CA GLY A 115 7.46 -5.26 -9.06
C GLY A 115 8.44 -4.66 -8.06
N GLY A 116 9.72 -4.65 -8.40
CA GLY A 116 10.78 -4.16 -7.53
C GLY A 116 12.15 -4.53 -8.06
N VAL A 117 13.18 -4.42 -7.21
CA VAL A 117 14.54 -4.85 -7.55
C VAL A 117 14.52 -6.36 -7.77
N ARG A 118 14.85 -6.82 -8.98
CA ARG A 118 14.86 -8.25 -9.28
C ARG A 118 15.96 -8.94 -8.49
N THR A 119 15.59 -9.96 -7.71
CA THR A 119 16.52 -10.75 -6.92
C THR A 119 16.51 -12.22 -7.31
N ASP A 120 17.57 -12.94 -6.96
CA ASP A 120 17.58 -14.40 -6.98
C ASP A 120 16.91 -14.97 -5.71
N ILE A 121 16.98 -16.29 -5.54
CA ILE A 121 16.36 -16.96 -4.39
C ILE A 121 16.98 -16.55 -3.04
N GLY A 122 18.22 -16.06 -3.03
CA GLY A 122 18.94 -15.59 -1.84
C GLY A 122 18.71 -14.11 -1.52
N GLY A 123 18.07 -13.37 -2.41
CA GLY A 123 17.82 -11.93 -2.26
C GLY A 123 18.90 -11.04 -2.89
N HIS A 124 19.86 -11.62 -3.61
CA HIS A 124 20.90 -10.86 -4.32
C HIS A 124 20.30 -10.18 -5.54
N ALA A 125 20.56 -8.89 -5.71
CA ALA A 125 20.07 -8.13 -6.84
C ALA A 125 20.78 -8.54 -8.14
N TYR A 126 20.00 -8.76 -9.20
CA TYR A 126 20.57 -8.99 -10.53
C TYR A 126 21.27 -7.71 -11.04
N GLY A 127 22.47 -7.88 -11.61
CA GLY A 127 23.20 -6.79 -12.25
C GLY A 127 24.04 -5.91 -11.31
N LEU A 128 24.01 -6.15 -9.99
CA LEU A 128 24.87 -5.45 -9.04
C LEU A 128 25.27 -6.34 -7.86
N ALA A 129 26.52 -6.83 -7.89
CA ALA A 129 27.07 -7.64 -6.80
C ALA A 129 27.12 -6.87 -5.48
N GLY A 130 26.78 -7.54 -4.38
CA GLY A 130 26.75 -6.94 -3.04
C GLY A 130 25.49 -6.12 -2.73
N LEU A 131 24.60 -5.89 -3.71
CA LEU A 131 23.28 -5.31 -3.45
C LEU A 131 22.28 -6.42 -3.16
N TYR A 132 21.46 -6.20 -2.13
CA TYR A 132 20.37 -7.06 -1.72
C TYR A 132 19.05 -6.29 -1.69
N ALA A 133 17.93 -6.99 -1.86
CA ALA A 133 16.61 -6.43 -1.65
C ALA A 133 15.67 -7.44 -0.98
N ALA A 134 14.76 -6.95 -0.14
CA ALA A 134 13.76 -7.78 0.54
C ALA A 134 12.43 -7.04 0.75
N GLY A 135 11.35 -7.79 0.95
CA GLY A 135 10.00 -7.28 1.11
C GLY A 135 9.45 -6.62 -0.16
N GLU A 136 8.51 -5.68 -0.02
CA GLU A 136 7.82 -5.02 -1.15
C GLU A 136 8.76 -4.25 -2.10
N THR A 137 9.97 -3.91 -1.66
CA THR A 137 10.97 -3.27 -2.55
C THR A 137 11.60 -4.24 -3.55
N ALA A 138 11.50 -5.54 -3.29
CA ALA A 138 12.10 -6.59 -4.09
C ALA A 138 11.09 -7.25 -5.01
N CYS A 139 11.57 -7.66 -6.18
CA CYS A 139 10.90 -8.64 -7.02
C CYS A 139 11.57 -9.99 -6.81
N TRP A 140 11.30 -10.61 -5.66
CA TRP A 140 11.63 -12.03 -5.39
C TRP A 140 10.69 -12.99 -6.14
N ASP A 141 9.61 -12.41 -6.68
CA ASP A 141 8.64 -13.05 -7.58
C ASP A 141 7.76 -14.12 -6.95
N LEU A 142 7.65 -14.13 -5.62
CA LEU A 142 6.69 -14.97 -4.90
C LEU A 142 5.23 -14.65 -5.30
N HIS A 143 4.96 -13.37 -5.62
CA HIS A 143 3.61 -12.89 -5.90
C HIS A 143 3.20 -12.96 -7.38
N GLY A 144 4.17 -13.15 -8.29
CA GLY A 144 3.95 -12.98 -9.73
C GLY A 144 3.21 -11.67 -10.03
N PHE A 145 2.08 -11.77 -10.74
CA PHE A 145 1.28 -10.61 -11.15
C PHE A 145 0.14 -10.24 -10.20
N ASN A 146 -0.13 -11.03 -9.16
CA ASN A 146 -1.21 -10.76 -8.23
C ASN A 146 -0.94 -11.40 -6.86
N ARG A 147 -0.54 -10.56 -5.91
CA ARG A 147 -0.28 -10.96 -4.53
C ARG A 147 -1.57 -11.41 -3.83
N LEU A 148 -1.52 -12.55 -3.16
CA LEU A 148 -2.61 -13.04 -2.30
C LEU A 148 -2.69 -12.21 -1.01
N GLY A 149 -3.91 -11.78 -0.63
CA GLY A 149 -4.16 -11.04 0.62
C GLY A 149 -3.55 -11.76 1.84
N GLY A 150 -2.98 -10.99 2.78
CA GLY A 150 -2.23 -11.53 3.93
C GLY A 150 -0.74 -11.80 3.68
N ASN A 151 -0.34 -12.14 2.45
CA ASN A 151 1.05 -12.62 2.20
C ASN A 151 2.18 -11.58 2.22
N SER A 152 1.98 -10.29 1.97
CA SER A 152 3.08 -9.32 1.87
C SER A 152 3.81 -9.08 3.19
N VAL A 153 3.09 -8.99 4.30
CA VAL A 153 3.73 -8.84 5.62
C VAL A 153 4.45 -10.14 6.01
N ALA A 154 3.85 -11.29 5.70
CA ALA A 154 4.49 -12.58 5.90
C ALA A 154 5.77 -12.73 5.06
N GLU A 155 5.73 -12.31 3.79
CA GLU A 155 6.90 -12.24 2.90
C GLU A 155 7.98 -11.35 3.52
N THR A 156 7.66 -10.13 3.96
CA THR A 156 8.66 -9.21 4.54
C THR A 156 9.42 -9.87 5.69
N VAL A 157 8.71 -10.57 6.59
CA VAL A 157 9.35 -11.27 7.71
C VAL A 157 10.18 -12.46 7.23
N VAL A 158 9.63 -13.31 6.36
CA VAL A 158 10.29 -14.52 5.86
C VAL A 158 11.52 -14.17 5.02
N MET A 159 11.39 -13.25 4.07
CA MET A 159 12.51 -12.74 3.28
C MET A 159 13.54 -12.08 4.16
N GLY A 160 13.15 -11.26 5.15
CA GLY A 160 14.09 -10.66 6.09
C GLY A 160 14.96 -11.71 6.79
N MET A 161 14.40 -12.86 7.15
CA MET A 161 15.15 -13.97 7.75
C MET A 161 16.06 -14.69 6.73
N VAL A 162 15.55 -15.00 5.53
CA VAL A 162 16.29 -15.73 4.50
C VAL A 162 17.42 -14.88 3.92
N VAL A 163 17.10 -13.68 3.44
CA VAL A 163 18.04 -12.72 2.86
C VAL A 163 19.01 -12.24 3.94
N GLY A 164 18.54 -11.98 5.16
CA GLY A 164 19.39 -11.58 6.27
C GLY A 164 20.46 -12.62 6.63
N ARG A 165 20.13 -13.92 6.56
CA ARG A 165 21.13 -14.99 6.70
C ARG A 165 22.16 -14.98 5.57
N GLY A 166 21.73 -14.78 4.33
CA GLY A 166 22.62 -14.67 3.17
C GLY A 166 23.60 -13.52 3.34
N ILE A 167 23.10 -12.33 3.70
CA ILE A 167 23.93 -11.15 3.98
C ILE A 167 24.96 -11.45 5.08
N ALA A 168 24.55 -12.05 6.19
CA ALA A 168 25.45 -12.35 7.29
C ALA A 168 26.57 -13.35 6.88
N GLN A 169 26.26 -14.33 6.04
CA GLN A 169 27.24 -15.29 5.53
C GLN A 169 28.23 -14.65 4.56
N ASP A 170 27.74 -13.84 3.63
CA ASP A 170 28.58 -13.13 2.66
C ASP A 170 29.54 -12.17 3.38
N LEU A 171 29.05 -11.45 4.40
CA LEU A 171 29.86 -10.55 5.21
C LEU A 171 30.92 -11.29 6.04
N ALA A 172 30.57 -12.42 6.64
CA ALA A 172 31.51 -13.21 7.46
C ALA A 172 32.68 -13.80 6.64
N GLY A 173 32.49 -13.99 5.34
CA GLY A 173 33.53 -14.45 4.41
C GLY A 173 34.35 -13.34 3.76
N SER A 174 34.02 -12.07 4.02
CA SER A 174 34.65 -10.91 3.38
C SER A 174 35.44 -10.05 4.37
N ASP A 175 36.75 -9.89 4.13
CA ASP A 175 37.51 -8.77 4.72
C ASP A 175 37.06 -7.49 3.99
N SER A 176 36.06 -6.83 4.56
CA SER A 176 35.50 -5.62 3.96
C SER A 176 36.32 -4.41 4.39
N SER A 177 37.27 -3.96 3.57
CA SER A 177 37.78 -2.60 3.68
C SER A 177 36.93 -1.69 2.77
N PHE A 178 36.05 -0.91 3.39
CA PHE A 178 35.31 0.11 2.68
C PHE A 178 36.19 1.34 2.55
N SER A 179 36.21 1.95 1.36
CA SER A 179 36.90 3.22 1.19
C SER A 179 36.04 4.33 1.78
N ASP A 180 36.58 5.02 2.80
CA ASP A 180 35.93 6.20 3.37
C ASP A 180 35.99 7.42 2.45
N ALA A 181 36.61 7.32 1.26
CA ALA A 181 36.87 8.45 0.37
C ALA A 181 35.60 9.23 -0.01
N ALA A 182 34.47 8.56 -0.22
CA ALA A 182 33.20 9.23 -0.52
C ALA A 182 32.64 9.98 0.69
N ALA A 183 32.69 9.35 1.88
CA ALA A 183 32.27 9.97 3.13
C ALA A 183 33.18 11.15 3.50
N ASP A 184 34.49 11.00 3.33
CA ASP A 184 35.48 12.06 3.51
C ASP A 184 35.28 13.21 2.54
N SER A 185 35.01 12.94 1.27
CA SER A 185 34.70 13.97 0.28
C SER A 185 33.43 14.75 0.67
N ALA A 186 32.39 14.07 1.13
CA ALA A 186 31.16 14.72 1.60
C ALA A 186 31.40 15.55 2.86
N ARG A 187 32.16 15.01 3.83
CA ARG A 187 32.57 15.73 5.04
C ARG A 187 33.34 17.01 4.71
N LEU A 188 34.32 16.92 3.81
CA LEU A 188 35.12 18.06 3.34
C LEU A 188 34.25 19.15 2.70
N GLN A 189 33.28 18.78 1.87
CA GLN A 189 32.34 19.76 1.27
C GLN A 189 31.51 20.48 2.33
N VAL A 190 31.04 19.75 3.34
CA VAL A 190 30.28 20.35 4.46
C VAL A 190 31.18 21.27 5.29
N GLU A 191 32.40 20.86 5.61
CA GLU A 191 33.37 21.68 6.34
C GLU A 191 33.69 22.97 5.59
N GLN A 192 33.96 22.89 4.28
CA GLN A 192 34.19 24.06 3.44
C GLN A 192 32.99 25.01 3.45
N ARG A 193 31.77 24.47 3.38
CA ARG A 193 30.54 25.27 3.44
C ARG A 193 30.36 25.95 4.80
N LEU A 194 30.64 25.26 5.89
CA LEU A 194 30.59 25.82 7.25
C LEU A 194 31.64 26.92 7.43
N SER A 195 32.88 26.71 6.97
CA SER A 195 33.93 27.73 7.01
C SER A 195 33.56 28.96 6.18
N ALA A 196 33.00 28.77 4.98
CA ALA A 196 32.52 29.88 4.17
C ALA A 196 31.43 30.68 4.91
N LEU A 197 30.40 30.02 5.45
CA LEU A 197 29.33 30.68 6.22
C LEU A 197 29.85 31.42 7.45
N ALA A 198 30.80 30.82 8.19
CA ALA A 198 31.42 31.46 9.35
C ALA A 198 32.25 32.70 8.97
N SER A 199 32.89 32.70 7.79
CA SER A 199 33.65 33.86 7.31
C SER A 199 32.77 35.05 6.91
N TYR A 200 31.55 34.81 6.41
CA TYR A 200 30.56 35.87 6.13
C TYR A 200 29.98 36.51 7.40
N GLY A 201 30.04 35.82 8.55
CA GLY A 201 29.53 36.34 9.83
C GLY A 201 30.39 37.42 10.49
N LEU A 202 31.58 37.73 9.95
CA LEU A 202 32.48 38.76 10.47
C LEU A 202 32.35 40.12 9.75
N GLU A 203 31.56 40.22 8.68
CA GLU A 203 31.36 41.49 7.94
C GLU A 203 30.22 42.39 8.48
N TYR A 204 29.46 41.94 9.50
CA TYR A 204 28.36 42.71 10.10
C TYR A 204 28.49 42.85 11.63
N VAL A 205 29.69 43.12 12.12
CA VAL A 205 29.90 43.66 13.47
C VAL A 205 30.52 45.04 13.34
N TYR A 206 29.66 46.05 13.14
CA TYR A 206 29.94 47.45 13.47
C TYR A 206 29.19 47.80 14.76
#